data_AF-A0A4Q8KC87-F1
#
_entry.id   AF-A0A4Q8KC87-F1
#
_cell.length_a   1.000
_cell.length_b   1.000
_cell.length_c   1.000
_cell.angle_alpha   90.00
_cell.angle_beta   90.00
_cell.angle_gamma   90.00
#
_symmetry.space_group_name_H-M   'P 1'
#
loop_
_entity.id
_entity.type
_entity.pdbx_description
1 polymer ?
#
loop_
_entity_poly.entity_id
_entity_poly.type
_entity_poly.pdbx_seq_one_letter_code
_entity_poly.pdbx_strand_id
1 'polypeptide(L)'
;MMQLAVLICLTLVVNIFAQRCTKDSDCGDDDRCCLFSRCLMKPGEREYCDRAGKTCTCKSGFQCSDTYGSGTCLNSSSISTSTTPNP
;
A
#
# COMPACT_ATOMS: atom_id res chain seq x y z
N MET A 1 -33.86 26.93 1.18
CA MET A 1 -33.87 25.46 1.33
C MET A 1 -33.14 24.71 0.21
N MET A 2 -33.13 25.16 -1.06
CA MET A 2 -32.41 24.46 -2.14
C MET A 2 -30.87 24.46 -2.03
N GLN A 3 -30.25 25.57 -1.58
CA GLN A 3 -28.79 25.66 -1.49
C GLN A 3 -28.16 24.64 -0.52
N LEU A 4 -28.84 24.36 0.60
CA LEU A 4 -28.33 23.40 1.60
C LEU A 4 -28.29 21.98 1.03
N ALA A 5 -29.32 21.58 0.27
CA ALA A 5 -29.38 20.28 -0.39
C ALA A 5 -28.29 20.11 -1.46
N VAL A 6 -28.01 21.16 -2.24
CA VAL A 6 -26.93 21.15 -3.24
C VAL A 6 -25.56 21.02 -2.58
N LEU A 7 -25.31 21.74 -1.48
CA LEU A 7 -24.06 21.62 -0.71
C LEU A 7 -23.87 20.23 -0.12
N ILE A 8 -24.93 19.63 0.42
CA ILE A 8 -24.90 18.27 0.98
C ILE A 8 -24.63 17.24 -0.12
N CYS A 9 -25.27 17.36 -1.28
CA CYS A 9 -25.00 16.49 -2.42
C CYS A 9 -23.55 16.62 -2.91
N LEU A 10 -23.03 17.85 -3.06
CA LEU A 10 -21.64 18.07 -3.49
C LEU A 10 -20.63 17.50 -2.49
N THR A 11 -20.84 17.72 -1.19
CA THR A 11 -19.95 17.18 -0.15
C THR A 11 -20.00 15.65 -0.10
N LEU A 12 -21.17 15.03 -0.20
CA LEU A 12 -21.31 13.57 -0.27
C LEU A 12 -20.62 12.99 -1.51
N VAL A 13 -20.81 13.60 -2.68
CA VAL A 13 -20.15 13.18 -3.92
C VAL A 13 -18.63 13.26 -3.77
N VAL A 14 -18.11 14.40 -3.33
CA VAL A 14 -16.66 14.58 -3.12
C VAL A 14 -16.12 13.58 -2.11
N ASN A 15 -16.84 13.30 -1.02
CA ASN A 15 -16.41 12.35 0.01
C ASN A 15 -16.42 10.88 -0.47
N ILE A 16 -17.38 10.49 -1.32
CA ILE A 16 -17.44 9.15 -1.92
C ILE A 16 -16.31 8.95 -2.94
N PHE A 17 -15.95 9.98 -3.69
CA PHE A 17 -14.85 9.91 -4.65
C PHE A 17 -13.47 10.06 -3.99
N ALA A 18 -13.36 10.77 -2.87
CA ALA A 18 -12.09 11.00 -2.16
C ALA A 18 -11.46 9.74 -1.55
N GLN A 19 -12.21 8.64 -1.39
CA GLN A 19 -11.65 7.38 -0.88
C GLN A 19 -11.18 6.44 -1.99
N ARG A 20 -11.44 6.77 -3.26
CA ARG A 20 -11.00 5.96 -4.40
C ARG A 20 -9.65 6.44 -4.87
N CYS A 21 -8.77 5.48 -5.14
CA CYS A 21 -7.48 5.74 -5.73
C CYS A 21 -7.36 4.97 -7.06
N THR A 22 -6.48 5.45 -7.93
CA THR A 22 -6.05 4.77 -9.16
C THR A 22 -4.57 4.42 -9.13
N LYS A 23 -3.80 5.12 -8.29
CA LYS A 23 -2.37 4.95 -8.09
C LYS A 23 -2.00 5.37 -6.66
N ASP A 24 -0.85 4.91 -6.19
CA ASP A 24 -0.39 5.14 -4.82
C ASP A 24 -0.32 6.64 -4.45
N SER A 25 0.08 7.50 -5.39
CA SER A 25 0.15 8.95 -5.18
C SER A 25 -1.20 9.60 -4.84
N ASP A 26 -2.31 8.97 -5.21
CA ASP A 26 -3.65 9.48 -4.90
C ASP A 26 -3.97 9.37 -3.41
N CYS A 27 -3.24 8.53 -2.66
CA CYS A 27 -3.44 8.31 -1.23
C CYS A 27 -2.81 9.39 -0.34
N GLY A 28 -2.03 10.30 -0.92
CA GLY A 28 -1.45 11.47 -0.25
C GLY A 28 -0.38 11.16 0.81
N ASP A 29 0.09 9.91 0.87
CA ASP A 29 1.01 9.42 1.91
C ASP A 29 1.89 8.29 1.35
N ASP A 30 3.20 8.38 1.56
CA ASP A 30 4.19 7.41 1.03
C ASP A 30 4.09 6.03 1.68
N ASP A 31 3.52 5.94 2.88
CA ASP A 31 3.26 4.71 3.62
C ASP A 31 1.92 4.07 3.23
N ARG A 32 1.20 4.64 2.26
CA ARG A 32 -0.04 4.10 1.71
C ARG A 32 0.12 3.70 0.26
N CYS A 33 -0.79 2.85 -0.17
CA CYS A 33 -0.81 2.24 -1.49
C CYS A 33 -2.25 2.15 -1.98
N CYS A 34 -2.42 2.15 -3.29
CA CYS A 34 -3.69 1.95 -3.92
C CYS A 34 -3.91 0.48 -4.26
N LEU A 35 -4.81 -0.18 -3.54
CA LEU A 35 -5.19 -1.57 -3.78
C LEU A 35 -6.70 -1.69 -3.90
N PHE A 36 -7.18 -2.33 -4.97
CA PHE A 36 -8.63 -2.44 -5.28
C PHE A 36 -9.36 -1.08 -5.22
N SER A 37 -8.70 -0.05 -5.74
CA SER A 37 -9.18 1.34 -5.70
C SER A 37 -9.43 1.88 -4.30
N ARG A 38 -8.72 1.38 -3.29
CA ARG A 38 -8.73 1.91 -1.92
C ARG A 38 -7.31 2.15 -1.42
N CYS A 39 -7.15 3.21 -0.65
CA CYS A 39 -5.89 3.53 0.02
C CYS A 39 -5.70 2.68 1.27
N LEU A 40 -4.81 1.69 1.20
CA LEU A 40 -4.43 0.83 2.32
C LEU A 40 -3.06 1.22 2.86
N MET A 41 -2.75 0.77 4.07
CA MET A 41 -1.41 0.92 4.65
C MET A 41 -0.47 -0.09 4.01
N LYS A 42 0.74 0.34 3.65
CA LYS A 42 1.81 -0.56 3.23
C LYS A 42 2.28 -1.42 4.41
N PRO A 43 2.62 -2.70 4.17
CA PRO A 43 3.11 -3.57 5.22
C PRO A 43 4.46 -3.10 5.79
N GLY A 44 4.58 -3.08 7.11
CA GLY A 44 5.80 -2.79 7.87
C GLY A 44 6.64 -4.04 8.16
N GLU A 45 7.63 -3.93 9.04
CA GLU A 45 8.50 -5.06 9.39
C GLU A 45 7.70 -6.28 9.87
N ARG A 46 8.07 -7.47 9.36
CA ARG A 46 7.46 -8.78 9.64
C ARG A 46 6.02 -8.93 9.19
N GLU A 47 5.42 -7.93 8.55
CA GLU A 47 4.11 -8.07 7.92
C GLU A 47 4.21 -8.79 6.56
N TYR A 48 3.11 -9.44 6.18
CA TYR A 48 3.03 -10.21 4.95
C TYR A 48 3.17 -9.32 3.72
N CYS A 49 3.92 -9.79 2.73
CA CYS A 49 4.05 -9.17 1.42
C CYS A 49 4.00 -10.22 0.31
N ASP A 50 3.59 -9.78 -0.88
CA ASP A 50 3.40 -10.65 -2.04
C ASP A 50 3.82 -9.91 -3.32
N ARG A 51 4.64 -10.55 -4.17
CA ARG A 51 5.09 -9.97 -5.45
C ARG A 51 4.08 -10.12 -6.58
N ALA A 52 3.04 -10.95 -6.43
CA ALA A 52 2.01 -11.11 -7.45
C ALA A 52 1.04 -9.91 -7.52
N GLY A 53 1.34 -8.81 -6.81
CA GLY A 53 0.54 -7.58 -6.84
C GLY A 53 -0.80 -7.72 -6.12
N LYS A 54 -1.00 -8.80 -5.35
CA LYS A 54 -2.20 -9.01 -4.54
C LYS A 54 -2.19 -8.19 -3.26
N THR A 55 -1.01 -7.71 -2.85
CA THR A 55 -0.82 -6.84 -1.70
C THR A 55 -0.04 -5.61 -2.10
N CYS A 56 -0.02 -4.62 -1.23
CA CYS A 56 0.88 -3.49 -1.37
C CYS A 56 2.34 -3.90 -1.17
N THR A 57 3.25 -3.13 -1.75
CA THR A 57 4.68 -3.23 -1.47
C THR A 57 4.96 -2.79 -0.03
N CYS A 58 6.03 -3.31 0.56
CA CYS A 58 6.46 -2.91 1.89
C CYS A 58 6.66 -1.39 2.02
N LYS A 59 6.54 -0.88 3.25
CA LYS A 59 6.90 0.50 3.59
C LYS A 59 8.35 0.80 3.23
N SER A 60 8.63 2.09 3.02
CA SER A 60 9.98 2.59 2.76
C SER A 60 10.97 2.10 3.82
N GLY A 61 12.11 1.55 3.39
CA GLY A 61 13.12 0.95 4.26
C GLY A 61 12.99 -0.56 4.44
N PHE A 62 11.86 -1.17 4.06
CA PHE A 62 11.66 -2.62 4.09
C PHE A 62 11.62 -3.21 2.69
N GLN A 63 12.09 -4.45 2.56
CA GLN A 63 12.03 -5.24 1.34
C GLN A 63 11.30 -6.55 1.62
N CYS A 64 10.53 -7.02 0.64
CA CYS A 64 9.85 -8.30 0.76
C CYS A 64 10.87 -9.42 0.69
N SER A 65 10.99 -10.19 1.77
CA SER A 65 11.80 -11.40 1.84
C SER A 65 10.98 -12.56 1.28
N ASP A 66 10.86 -12.61 -0.04
CA ASP A 66 10.15 -13.67 -0.75
C ASP A 66 11.11 -14.68 -1.36
N THR A 67 10.83 -15.97 -1.19
CA THR A 67 11.53 -17.06 -1.89
C THR A 67 10.68 -17.65 -3.01
N TYR A 68 9.34 -17.57 -2.88
CA TYR A 68 8.38 -18.19 -3.80
C TYR A 68 7.21 -17.27 -4.16
N GLY A 69 7.42 -15.94 -4.14
CA GLY A 69 6.41 -14.94 -4.50
C GLY A 69 5.58 -14.39 -3.34
N SER A 70 5.61 -15.04 -2.16
CA SER A 70 5.07 -14.54 -0.90
C SER A 70 6.14 -14.56 0.18
N GLY A 71 6.11 -13.59 1.09
CA GLY A 71 7.11 -13.43 2.12
C GLY A 71 6.69 -12.49 3.23
N THR A 72 7.68 -11.97 3.95
CA THR A 72 7.50 -10.92 4.96
C THR A 72 8.42 -9.75 4.68
N CYS A 73 7.98 -8.55 5.01
CA CYS A 73 8.78 -7.35 4.88
C CYS A 73 9.90 -7.36 5.93
N LEU A 74 11.15 -7.39 5.49
CA LEU A 74 12.32 -7.29 6.37
C LEU A 74 13.04 -5.98 6.12
N ASN A 75 13.75 -5.47 7.13
CA ASN A 75 14.59 -4.29 6.95
C ASN A 75 15.59 -4.56 5.81
N SER A 76 15.71 -3.63 4.87
CA SER A 76 16.61 -3.78 3.73
C SER A 76 18.07 -4.05 4.17
N SER A 77 18.44 -3.53 5.34
CA SER A 77 19.75 -3.76 5.96
C SER A 77 19.98 -5.19 6.46
N SER A 78 18.92 -5.97 6.74
CA SER A 78 19.03 -7.35 7.23
C SER A 78 18.94 -8.42 6.14
N ILE A 79 18.68 -8.05 4.89
CA ILE A 79 18.57 -8.99 3.76
C ILE A 79 19.95 -9.40 3.20
N SER A 80 21.05 -8.82 3.70
CA SER A 80 22.41 -9.07 3.20
C SER A 80 23.07 -10.39 3.67
N THR A 81 22.36 -11.35 4.26
CA THR A 81 22.99 -12.53 4.89
C THR A 81 22.45 -13.91 4.51
N SER A 82 21.70 -14.08 3.42
CA SER A 82 21.26 -15.41 2.97
C SER A 82 21.47 -15.68 1.49
N THR A 83 22.68 -15.44 1.00
CA THR A 83 23.20 -16.19 -0.14
C THR A 83 24.51 -16.80 0.28
N THR A 84 24.46 -17.97 0.91
CA THR A 84 25.60 -18.89 0.96
C THR A 84 25.86 -19.35 -0.47
N PRO A 85 26.99 -18.98 -1.11
CA PRO A 85 27.42 -19.66 -2.33
C PRO A 85 28.03 -20.99 -1.87
N ASN A 86 27.43 -22.09 -2.30
CA ASN A 86 27.95 -23.43 -2.05
C ASN A 86 29.08 -23.72 -3.05
N PRO A 87 30.30 -24.07 -2.61
CA PRO A 87 31.14 -25.04 -3.29
C PRO A 87 31.14 -26.40 -2.57
#